data_AF-A0A4Q1KY27-F1
#
_entry.id   AF-A0A4Q1KY27-F1
#
_cell.length_a   1.000
_cell.length_b   1.000
_cell.length_c   1.000
_cell.angle_alpha   90.00
_cell.angle_beta   90.00
_cell.angle_gamma   90.00
#
_symmetry.space_group_name_H-M   'P 1'
#
loop_
_entity.id
_entity.type
_entity.pdbx_description
1 polymer ?
#
loop_
_entity_poly.entity_id
_entity_poly.type
_entity_poly.pdbx_seq_one_letter_code
_entity_poly.pdbx_strand_id
1 'polypeptide(L)'
;MKRSPKLLTVAAATTLLLALGASGASAHVSVNPDTTTAGSYALLTFGVPHGCGESSTTKVSIQIPEPITSVTPTVNPGWDVEKVMVTLATPIDDGHGGQLTERVGEIVYTARTPLPDGYRDALVLSTKLPDAVGETLVFPTVQTCQEGESAWVQVAAEGEDPHDLELPAPVLTITEAEEGHGDVETVSDEAVAEASSADGTDGTADAAGSSDEPSSLPLVLSGVALVLGAAGLGLGGAAFARRPKA
;
A
#
# COMPACT_ATOMS: atom_id res chain seq x y z
N MET A 1 -23.29 24.82 -48.50
CA MET A 1 -22.37 23.87 -47.84
C MET A 1 -22.46 24.07 -46.33
N LYS A 2 -23.20 23.23 -45.61
CA LYS A 2 -23.30 23.29 -44.14
C LYS A 2 -22.28 22.29 -43.56
N ARG A 3 -21.22 22.77 -42.92
CA ARG A 3 -20.26 21.91 -42.20
C ARG A 3 -20.78 21.69 -40.78
N SER A 4 -21.12 20.44 -40.45
CA SER A 4 -21.66 20.04 -39.15
C SER A 4 -20.56 19.96 -38.08
N PRO A 5 -20.77 20.47 -36.85
CA PRO A 5 -19.73 20.57 -35.81
C PRO A 5 -19.70 19.35 -34.87
N LYS A 6 -19.86 18.12 -35.37
CA LYS A 6 -20.01 16.92 -34.52
C LYS A 6 -18.72 16.12 -34.30
N LEU A 7 -17.56 16.64 -34.69
CA LEU A 7 -16.28 15.92 -34.61
C LEU A 7 -15.39 16.32 -33.42
N LEU A 8 -15.77 17.30 -32.60
CA LEU A 8 -14.92 17.76 -31.49
C LEU A 8 -15.13 17.05 -30.15
N THR A 9 -16.23 16.31 -29.95
CA THR A 9 -16.56 15.77 -28.62
C THR A 9 -15.96 14.39 -28.30
N VAL A 10 -15.46 13.64 -29.29
CA VAL A 10 -14.90 12.29 -29.04
C VAL A 10 -13.42 12.34 -28.65
N ALA A 11 -12.67 13.38 -29.05
CA ALA A 11 -11.25 13.51 -28.72
C ALA A 11 -10.97 13.89 -27.26
N ALA A 12 -11.96 14.45 -26.55
CA ALA A 12 -11.79 14.89 -25.16
C ALA A 12 -11.91 13.75 -24.13
N ALA A 13 -12.57 12.64 -24.47
CA ALA A 13 -12.77 11.52 -23.54
C ALA A 13 -11.54 10.61 -23.44
N THR A 14 -10.73 10.49 -24.50
CA THR A 14 -9.53 9.64 -24.50
C THR A 14 -8.32 10.29 -23.82
N THR A 15 -8.23 11.62 -23.79
CA THR A 15 -7.14 12.31 -23.08
C THR A 15 -7.30 12.29 -21.57
N LEU A 16 -8.53 12.19 -21.05
CA LEU A 16 -8.77 12.14 -19.61
C LEU A 16 -8.36 10.79 -18.98
N LEU A 17 -8.44 9.69 -19.74
CA LEU A 17 -8.06 8.35 -19.26
C LEU A 17 -6.53 8.14 -19.15
N LEU A 18 -5.71 8.89 -19.89
CA LEU A 18 -4.24 8.80 -19.77
C LEU A 18 -3.69 9.60 -18.58
N ALA A 19 -4.46 10.55 -18.02
CA ALA A 19 -4.01 11.37 -16.89
C ALA A 19 -4.08 10.64 -15.53
N LEU A 20 -4.84 9.54 -15.44
CA LEU A 20 -5.00 8.77 -14.19
C LEU A 20 -3.95 7.65 -14.02
N GLY A 21 -3.01 7.50 -14.95
CA GLY A 21 -2.09 6.34 -15.00
C GLY A 21 -0.61 6.67 -15.01
N ALA A 22 -0.21 7.95 -14.85
CA ALA A 22 1.19 8.31 -14.74
C ALA A 22 1.67 8.15 -13.29
N SER A 23 1.68 6.92 -12.78
CA SER A 23 2.61 6.60 -11.69
C SER A 23 4.00 6.72 -12.29
N GLY A 24 4.64 7.88 -12.16
CA GLY A 24 6.06 8.04 -12.44
C GLY A 24 6.82 6.90 -11.77
N ALA A 25 7.84 6.36 -12.43
CA ALA A 25 8.73 5.41 -11.79
C ALA A 25 9.23 6.04 -10.48
N SER A 26 8.70 5.59 -9.34
CA SER A 26 9.02 6.19 -8.04
C SER A 26 10.45 5.83 -7.69
N ALA A 27 11.34 6.78 -7.93
CA ALA A 27 12.76 6.73 -7.56
C ALA A 27 12.96 6.97 -6.06
N HIS A 28 11.94 7.49 -5.37
CA HIS A 28 12.03 7.87 -3.96
C HIS A 28 11.60 6.72 -3.07
N VAL A 29 12.25 6.61 -1.91
CA VAL A 29 11.72 5.79 -0.82
C VAL A 29 10.36 6.36 -0.43
N SER A 30 9.36 5.50 -0.32
CA SER A 30 8.00 5.88 0.03
C SER A 30 7.49 5.04 1.18
N VAL A 31 6.47 5.54 1.88
CA VAL A 31 5.72 4.78 2.88
C VAL A 31 4.30 4.56 2.35
N ASN A 32 3.86 3.30 2.34
CA ASN A 32 2.49 2.93 1.96
C ASN A 32 1.81 2.23 3.15
N PRO A 33 0.89 2.90 3.84
CA PRO A 33 0.10 2.30 4.91
C PRO A 33 -1.03 1.42 4.35
N ASP A 34 -1.39 0.35 5.05
CA ASP A 34 -2.65 -0.39 4.79
C ASP A 34 -3.88 0.31 5.39
N THR A 35 -3.69 1.09 6.45
CA THR A 35 -4.68 1.99 7.05
C THR A 35 -4.01 3.24 7.60
N THR A 36 -4.76 4.34 7.61
CA THR A 36 -4.31 5.64 8.14
C THR A 36 -5.13 6.10 9.35
N THR A 37 -6.07 5.26 9.80
CA THR A 37 -7.02 5.58 10.87
C THR A 37 -6.34 5.79 12.22
N ALA A 38 -6.66 6.89 12.89
CA ALA A 38 -6.24 7.19 14.26
C ALA A 38 -6.48 6.00 15.22
N GLY A 39 -5.48 5.69 16.05
CA GLY A 39 -5.54 4.62 17.05
C GLY A 39 -5.45 3.19 16.50
N SER A 40 -5.53 2.99 15.18
CA SER A 40 -5.44 1.66 14.56
C SER A 40 -4.01 1.12 14.52
N TYR A 41 -3.89 -0.20 14.42
CA TYR A 41 -2.61 -0.83 14.05
C TYR A 41 -2.49 -0.82 12.54
N ALA A 42 -1.42 -0.20 12.04
CA ALA A 42 -1.10 -0.09 10.62
C ALA A 42 0.15 -0.91 10.27
N LEU A 43 0.14 -1.49 9.09
CA LEU A 43 1.30 -1.99 8.38
C LEU A 43 1.82 -0.89 7.44
N LEU A 44 2.98 -0.35 7.77
CA LEU A 44 3.68 0.65 6.98
C LEU A 44 4.70 -0.06 6.09
N THR A 45 4.41 -0.10 4.79
CA THR A 45 5.32 -0.69 3.79
C THR A 45 6.23 0.38 3.22
N PHE A 46 7.51 0.32 3.55
CA PHE A 46 8.54 1.17 2.98
C PHE A 46 9.05 0.56 1.69
N GLY A 47 8.83 1.22 0.56
CA GLY A 47 9.37 0.82 -0.73
C GLY A 47 10.83 1.26 -0.84
N VAL A 48 11.75 0.31 -1.01
CA VAL A 48 13.18 0.58 -1.29
C VAL A 48 13.38 0.45 -2.80
N PRO A 49 13.55 1.56 -3.54
CA PRO A 49 13.56 1.55 -5.00
C PRO A 49 14.95 1.16 -5.51
N HIS A 50 15.54 1.96 -6.40
CA HIS A 50 16.86 1.75 -6.98
C HIS A 50 18.00 2.02 -5.99
N GLY A 51 19.23 1.78 -6.43
CA GLY A 51 20.45 2.11 -5.68
C GLY A 51 20.68 3.61 -5.48
N CYS A 52 21.84 4.00 -4.95
CA CYS A 52 22.24 5.41 -4.90
C CYS A 52 22.91 5.73 -6.24
N GLY A 53 22.11 6.15 -7.22
CA GLY A 53 22.49 6.05 -8.63
C GLY A 53 22.58 4.57 -9.03
N GLU A 54 23.70 4.16 -9.63
CA GLU A 54 23.94 2.76 -10.02
C GLU A 54 24.51 1.89 -8.86
N SER A 55 24.72 2.46 -7.67
CA SER A 55 25.36 1.76 -6.54
C SER A 55 24.38 0.96 -5.70
N SER A 56 24.69 -0.31 -5.43
CA SER A 56 23.81 -1.23 -4.69
C SER A 56 23.54 -0.78 -3.25
N THR A 57 22.30 -0.91 -2.80
CA THR A 57 21.89 -0.57 -1.43
C THR A 57 22.39 -1.60 -0.43
N THR A 58 22.96 -1.13 0.68
CA THR A 58 23.49 -1.98 1.75
C THR A 58 22.76 -1.80 3.08
N LYS A 59 22.12 -0.64 3.29
CA LYS A 59 21.41 -0.34 4.54
C LYS A 59 20.28 0.65 4.29
N VAL A 60 19.19 0.48 5.02
CA VAL A 60 18.08 1.43 5.11
C VAL A 60 17.82 1.71 6.59
N SER A 61 17.92 2.97 6.97
CA SER A 61 17.64 3.48 8.32
C SER A 61 16.36 4.30 8.28
N ILE A 62 15.38 3.94 9.10
CA ILE A 62 14.07 4.59 9.17
C ILE A 62 13.92 5.19 10.57
N GLN A 63 13.87 6.52 10.66
CA GLN A 63 13.59 7.20 11.92
C GLN A 63 12.11 7.09 12.27
N ILE A 64 11.85 6.78 13.54
CA ILE A 64 10.50 6.60 14.09
C ILE A 64 10.09 7.90 14.79
N PRO A 65 9.03 8.59 14.31
CA PRO A 65 8.61 9.87 14.86
C PRO A 65 8.15 9.74 16.31
N GLU A 66 8.33 10.80 17.10
CA GLU A 66 8.05 10.83 18.55
C GLU A 66 6.64 10.36 18.97
N PRO A 67 5.56 10.68 18.23
CA PRO A 67 4.21 10.21 18.54
C PRO A 67 4.05 8.68 18.47
N ILE A 68 4.95 7.95 17.79
CA ILE A 68 4.91 6.49 17.74
C ILE A 68 5.63 5.91 18.95
N THR A 69 4.87 5.27 19.83
CA THR A 69 5.38 4.66 21.07
C THR A 69 5.63 3.16 20.95
N SER A 70 5.06 2.50 19.93
CA SER A 70 5.22 1.07 19.69
C SER A 70 5.36 0.77 18.20
N VAL A 71 6.47 0.15 17.82
CA VAL A 71 6.73 -0.31 16.45
C VAL A 71 7.45 -1.65 16.45
N THR A 72 7.03 -2.52 15.54
CA THR A 72 7.58 -3.84 15.33
C THR A 72 7.97 -4.01 13.86
N PRO A 73 9.28 -4.12 13.55
CA PRO A 73 9.71 -4.43 12.21
C PRO A 73 9.37 -5.87 11.85
N THR A 74 8.98 -6.07 10.60
CA THR A 74 8.83 -7.41 10.02
C THR A 74 10.21 -7.94 9.63
N VAL A 75 10.46 -9.21 9.93
CA VAL A 75 11.67 -9.90 9.47
C VAL A 75 11.60 -10.03 7.95
N ASN A 76 12.62 -9.54 7.24
CA ASN A 76 12.77 -9.71 5.80
C ASN A 76 13.96 -10.67 5.54
N PRO A 77 13.78 -11.77 4.77
CA PRO A 77 14.85 -12.74 4.50
C PRO A 77 16.15 -12.15 3.93
N GLY A 78 16.05 -11.05 3.17
CA GLY A 78 17.21 -10.37 2.56
C GLY A 78 18.00 -9.50 3.53
N TRP A 79 17.51 -9.27 4.75
CA TRP A 79 18.01 -8.23 5.64
C TRP A 79 18.21 -8.75 7.07
N ASP A 80 19.19 -8.19 7.77
CA ASP A 80 19.26 -8.15 9.22
C ASP A 80 18.53 -6.90 9.71
N VAL A 81 17.79 -7.00 10.81
CA VAL A 81 17.01 -5.87 11.34
C VAL A 81 17.36 -5.60 12.80
N GLU A 82 17.51 -4.32 13.12
CA GLU A 82 17.83 -3.82 14.45
C GLU A 82 16.86 -2.71 14.88
N LYS A 83 16.49 -2.72 16.17
CA LYS A 83 15.77 -1.63 16.83
C LYS A 83 16.77 -0.78 17.61
N VAL A 84 16.89 0.49 17.27
CA VAL A 84 17.68 1.45 18.07
C VAL A 84 16.73 2.13 19.05
N MET A 85 17.00 1.93 20.34
CA MET A 85 16.18 2.48 21.42
C MET A 85 16.59 3.91 21.76
N VAL A 86 15.62 4.74 22.14
CA VAL A 86 15.83 6.09 22.66
C VAL A 86 15.08 6.26 23.98
N THR A 87 15.71 6.93 24.93
CA THR A 87 15.09 7.25 26.22
C THR A 87 14.06 8.35 26.07
N LEU A 88 12.90 8.14 26.68
CA LEU A 88 11.83 9.13 26.73
C LEU A 88 12.14 10.18 27.80
N ALA A 89 11.99 11.47 27.45
CA ALA A 89 12.13 12.55 28.40
C ALA A 89 11.08 12.48 29.53
N THR A 90 9.87 12.03 29.18
CA THR A 90 8.76 11.79 30.10
C THR A 90 8.31 10.34 29.93
N PRO A 91 8.31 9.53 31.01
CA PRO A 91 7.75 8.18 30.94
C PRO A 91 6.27 8.21 30.52
N ILE A 92 5.88 7.24 29.70
CA ILE A 92 4.50 7.11 29.19
C ILE A 92 3.84 5.93 29.90
N ASP A 93 2.59 6.09 30.33
CA ASP A 93 1.80 4.98 30.89
C ASP A 93 1.58 3.90 29.82
N ASP A 94 1.88 2.64 30.14
CA ASP A 94 1.74 1.53 29.20
C ASP A 94 0.31 0.95 29.12
N GLY A 95 -0.63 1.51 29.90
CA GLY A 95 -2.02 1.05 30.00
C GLY A 95 -2.21 -0.19 30.87
N HIS A 96 -1.13 -0.72 31.45
CA HIS A 96 -1.10 -1.96 32.24
C HIS A 96 -0.51 -1.75 33.64
N GLY A 97 -0.41 -0.50 34.09
CA GLY A 97 0.12 -0.13 35.40
C GLY A 97 1.65 -0.06 35.46
N GLY A 98 2.31 -0.13 34.30
CA GLY A 98 3.73 0.13 34.12
C GLY A 98 4.00 1.46 33.42
N GLN A 99 5.28 1.73 33.16
CA GLN A 99 5.71 2.91 32.44
C GLN A 99 6.71 2.53 31.36
N LEU A 100 6.50 3.04 30.16
CA LEU A 100 7.47 3.04 29.08
C LEU A 100 8.46 4.18 29.31
N THR A 101 9.74 3.83 29.47
CA THR A 101 10.84 4.80 29.65
C THR A 101 11.74 4.91 28.41
N GLU A 102 11.60 3.99 27.47
CA GLU A 102 12.32 3.97 26.20
C GLU A 102 11.37 3.56 25.09
N ARG A 103 11.57 4.08 23.89
CA ARG A 103 10.88 3.65 22.67
C ARG A 103 11.89 3.33 21.58
N VAL A 104 11.43 2.70 20.51
CA VAL A 104 12.24 2.61 19.29
C VAL A 104 12.31 4.00 18.66
N GLY A 105 13.51 4.53 18.50
CA GLY A 105 13.77 5.80 17.81
C GLY A 105 14.11 5.59 16.33
N GLU A 106 14.66 4.43 15.98
CA GLU A 106 15.07 4.10 14.62
C GLU A 106 15.01 2.59 14.39
N ILE A 107 14.62 2.19 13.18
CA ILE A 107 14.74 0.82 12.68
C ILE A 107 15.82 0.79 11.61
N VAL A 108 16.78 -0.11 11.74
CA VAL A 108 17.86 -0.28 10.77
C VAL A 108 17.74 -1.65 10.12
N TYR A 109 17.59 -1.66 8.80
CA TYR A 109 17.71 -2.86 7.98
C TYR A 109 19.06 -2.85 7.27
N THR A 110 19.86 -3.90 7.46
CA THR A 110 21.14 -4.10 6.78
C THR A 110 21.03 -5.29 5.82
N ALA A 111 21.34 -5.07 4.55
CA ALA A 111 21.20 -6.10 3.53
C ALA A 111 22.26 -7.19 3.74
N ARG A 112 21.83 -8.46 3.77
CA ARG A 112 22.74 -9.63 3.85
C ARG A 112 23.59 -9.76 2.58
N THR A 113 22.95 -9.45 1.46
CA THR A 113 23.57 -9.27 0.15
C THR A 113 23.11 -7.90 -0.34
N PRO A 114 24.01 -7.00 -0.80
CA PRO A 114 23.61 -5.70 -1.31
C PRO A 114 22.49 -5.81 -2.34
N LEU A 115 21.42 -5.03 -2.18
CA LEU A 115 20.31 -4.96 -3.14
C LEU A 115 20.82 -4.27 -4.41
N PRO A 116 20.95 -4.99 -5.55
CA PRO A 116 21.54 -4.41 -6.75
C PRO A 116 20.63 -3.33 -7.34
N ASP A 117 21.24 -2.38 -8.05
CA ASP A 117 20.48 -1.43 -8.84
C ASP A 117 19.54 -2.11 -9.84
N GLY A 118 18.40 -1.47 -10.12
CA GLY A 118 17.33 -2.01 -10.97
C GLY A 118 16.42 -3.05 -10.30
N TYR A 119 16.71 -3.44 -9.05
CA TYR A 119 15.83 -4.25 -8.21
C TYR A 119 15.26 -3.40 -7.07
N ARG A 120 14.15 -3.86 -6.51
CA ARG A 120 13.47 -3.21 -5.38
C ARG A 120 13.20 -4.20 -4.27
N ASP A 121 13.06 -3.70 -3.06
CA ASP A 121 12.57 -4.46 -1.91
C ASP A 121 11.50 -3.67 -1.14
N ALA A 122 10.85 -4.32 -0.18
CA ALA A 122 9.86 -3.74 0.70
C ALA A 122 10.14 -4.11 2.16
N LEU A 123 10.18 -3.09 3.02
CA LEU A 123 10.42 -3.24 4.45
C LEU A 123 9.14 -2.85 5.19
N VAL A 124 8.59 -3.76 5.99
CA VAL A 124 7.27 -3.56 6.60
C VAL A 124 7.41 -3.36 8.10
N LEU A 125 6.85 -2.27 8.61
CA LEU A 125 6.73 -2.00 10.05
C LEU A 125 5.28 -2.13 10.47
N SER A 126 5.01 -2.81 11.59
CA SER A 126 3.70 -2.75 12.27
C SER A 126 3.77 -1.74 13.40
N THR A 127 2.85 -0.79 13.45
CA THR A 127 2.82 0.27 14.47
C THR A 127 1.39 0.60 14.85
N LYS A 128 1.17 1.02 16.09
CA LYS A 128 -0.08 1.69 16.45
C LYS A 128 0.03 3.16 16.04
N LEU A 129 -0.91 3.66 15.24
CA LEU A 129 -0.99 5.08 14.92
C LEU A 129 -1.52 5.85 16.14
N PRO A 130 -1.00 7.06 16.42
CA PRO A 130 -1.48 7.85 17.54
C PRO A 130 -2.93 8.31 17.29
N ASP A 131 -3.64 8.61 18.37
CA ASP A 131 -4.99 9.14 18.35
C ASP A 131 -4.98 10.66 18.04
N ALA A 132 -4.44 11.02 16.87
CA ALA A 132 -4.17 12.40 16.47
C ALA A 132 -4.57 12.68 15.01
N VAL A 133 -5.88 12.80 14.78
CA VAL A 133 -6.44 13.07 13.45
C VAL A 133 -5.85 14.34 12.84
N GLY A 134 -5.47 14.26 11.56
CA GLY A 134 -4.90 15.37 10.80
C GLY A 134 -3.41 15.59 11.03
N GLU A 135 -2.80 14.90 12.00
CA GLU A 135 -1.35 14.95 12.19
C GLU A 135 -0.62 14.21 11.06
N THR A 136 0.46 14.81 10.56
CA THR A 136 1.35 14.18 9.59
C THR A 136 2.57 13.61 10.29
N LEU A 137 2.70 12.30 10.26
CA LEU A 137 3.89 11.58 10.68
C LEU A 137 4.93 11.62 9.56
N VAL A 138 6.15 12.00 9.91
CA VAL A 138 7.31 12.04 9.00
C VAL A 138 8.27 10.93 9.40
N PHE A 139 8.74 10.17 8.42
CA PHE A 139 9.68 9.07 8.62
C PHE A 139 10.98 9.33 7.84
N PRO A 140 11.86 10.22 8.33
CA PRO A 140 13.14 10.46 7.69
C PRO A 140 13.89 9.14 7.47
N THR A 141 14.28 8.88 6.23
CA THR A 141 14.85 7.59 5.83
C THR A 141 16.18 7.79 5.12
N VAL A 142 17.23 7.11 5.58
CA VAL A 142 18.55 7.15 4.94
C VAL A 142 18.83 5.81 4.27
N GLN A 143 19.08 5.86 2.98
CA GLN A 143 19.50 4.72 2.17
C GLN A 143 21.00 4.81 1.94
N THR A 144 21.76 3.90 2.54
CA THR A 144 23.21 3.81 2.34
C THR A 144 23.51 2.77 1.26
N CYS A 145 24.36 3.13 0.32
CA CYS A 145 24.81 2.24 -0.75
C CYS A 145 26.30 1.92 -0.60
N GLN A 146 26.83 1.06 -1.48
CA GLN A 146 28.26 0.77 -1.48
C GLN A 146 29.09 2.03 -1.76
N GLU A 147 28.55 2.94 -2.57
CA GLU A 147 29.09 4.25 -2.87
C GLU A 147 28.02 5.31 -2.60
N GLY A 148 28.26 6.16 -1.59
CA GLY A 148 27.36 7.26 -1.24
C GLY A 148 26.08 6.83 -0.52
N GLU A 149 25.15 7.77 -0.44
CA GLU A 149 23.87 7.62 0.23
C GLU A 149 22.81 8.56 -0.36
N SER A 150 21.54 8.21 -0.17
CA SER A 150 20.38 9.08 -0.42
C SER A 150 19.66 9.31 0.92
N ALA A 151 19.59 10.58 1.34
CA ALA A 151 18.95 10.99 2.59
C ALA A 151 17.56 11.56 2.33
N TRP A 152 16.54 10.71 2.36
CA TRP A 152 15.11 11.06 2.23
C TRP A 152 14.61 11.69 3.53
N VAL A 153 15.02 12.93 3.78
CA VAL A 153 14.84 13.63 5.07
C VAL A 153 14.20 15.01 4.93
N GLN A 154 13.96 15.49 3.72
CA GLN A 154 13.42 16.84 3.50
C GLN A 154 11.93 16.89 3.84
N VAL A 155 11.52 17.98 4.50
CA VAL A 155 10.13 18.31 4.79
C VAL A 155 9.87 19.69 4.23
N ALA A 156 8.75 19.83 3.51
CA ALA A 156 8.40 21.09 2.85
C ALA A 156 8.18 22.18 3.89
N ALA A 157 8.75 23.37 3.65
CA ALA A 157 8.44 24.55 4.43
C ALA A 157 7.00 25.04 4.16
N GLU A 158 6.49 25.93 5.01
CA GLU A 158 5.17 26.52 4.78
C GLU A 158 5.12 27.26 3.43
N GLY A 159 4.19 26.85 2.57
CA GLY A 159 4.00 27.42 1.23
C GLY A 159 4.94 26.89 0.15
N GLU A 160 5.81 25.93 0.47
CA GLU A 160 6.60 25.16 -0.50
C GLU A 160 5.79 23.99 -1.06
N ASP A 161 5.95 23.67 -2.35
CA ASP A 161 5.35 22.48 -2.94
C ASP A 161 6.20 21.25 -2.52
N PRO A 162 5.63 20.25 -1.82
CA PRO A 162 6.36 19.03 -1.46
C PRO A 162 6.91 18.26 -2.67
N HIS A 163 6.36 18.46 -3.86
CA HIS A 163 6.85 17.84 -5.10
C HIS A 163 8.14 18.46 -5.63
N ASP A 164 8.52 19.65 -5.16
CA ASP A 164 9.77 20.31 -5.54
C ASP A 164 10.98 19.82 -4.71
N LEU A 165 10.73 19.03 -3.66
CA LEU A 165 11.79 18.43 -2.83
C LEU A 165 12.53 17.33 -3.60
N GLU A 166 13.86 17.38 -3.56
CA GLU A 166 14.73 16.40 -4.22
C GLU A 166 14.74 15.05 -3.49
N LEU A 167 14.76 15.10 -2.16
CA LEU A 167 14.83 13.94 -1.28
C LEU A 167 13.76 14.05 -0.17
N PRO A 168 12.46 14.05 -0.53
CA PRO A 168 11.38 14.19 0.43
C PRO A 168 11.36 12.98 1.38
N ALA A 169 11.18 13.25 2.67
CA ALA A 169 10.94 12.19 3.64
C ALA A 169 9.58 11.51 3.36
N PRO A 170 9.48 10.18 3.53
CA PRO A 170 8.20 9.50 3.58
C PRO A 170 7.28 10.11 4.65
N VAL A 171 6.04 10.40 4.27
CA VAL A 171 5.03 10.99 5.16
C VAL A 171 3.72 10.24 5.14
N LEU A 172 3.00 10.29 6.26
CA LEU A 172 1.69 9.70 6.47
C LEU A 172 0.81 10.68 7.25
N THR A 173 -0.36 11.04 6.72
CA THR A 173 -1.35 11.82 7.48
C THR A 173 -2.38 10.89 8.10
N ILE A 174 -2.65 11.09 9.39
CA ILE A 174 -3.61 10.30 10.16
C ILE A 174 -5.03 10.76 9.83
N THR A 175 -5.90 9.82 9.52
CA THR A 175 -7.30 10.06 9.21
C THR A 175 -8.22 9.71 10.37
N GLU A 176 -9.45 10.20 10.31
CA GLU A 176 -10.52 9.79 11.22
C GLU A 176 -10.79 8.29 11.11
N ALA A 177 -11.31 7.72 12.20
CA ALA A 177 -11.95 6.41 12.14
C ALA A 177 -13.32 6.58 11.48
N GLU A 178 -13.60 5.77 10.46
CA GLU A 178 -14.97 5.68 9.96
C GLU A 178 -15.81 4.93 10.99
N GLU A 179 -16.88 5.54 11.49
CA GLU A 179 -17.85 4.89 12.38
C GLU A 179 -18.64 3.83 11.60
N GLY A 180 -18.09 2.63 11.53
CA GLY A 180 -18.81 1.46 11.05
C GLY A 180 -19.92 1.08 12.03
N HIS A 181 -21.18 1.27 11.63
CA HIS A 181 -22.37 0.67 12.23
C HIS A 181 -22.33 -0.85 12.14
N GLY A 182 -21.52 -1.47 13.00
CA GLY A 182 -21.57 -2.89 13.28
C GLY A 182 -22.53 -3.16 14.44
N ASP A 183 -23.84 -3.13 14.17
CA ASP A 183 -24.80 -3.87 14.98
C ASP A 183 -24.43 -5.35 14.86
N VAL A 184 -23.54 -5.81 15.73
CA VAL A 184 -23.44 -7.22 16.04
C VAL A 184 -24.65 -7.52 16.92
N GLU A 185 -25.74 -7.95 16.28
CA GLU A 185 -26.79 -8.67 16.98
C GLU A 185 -26.13 -9.81 17.76
N THR A 186 -26.14 -9.66 19.07
CA THR A 186 -25.80 -10.70 20.02
C THR A 186 -26.79 -11.84 19.85
N VAL A 187 -26.45 -12.84 19.05
CA VAL A 187 -27.02 -14.17 19.21
C VAL A 187 -26.30 -14.84 20.38
N SER A 188 -26.91 -14.64 21.55
CA SER A 188 -26.73 -15.48 22.72
C SER A 188 -27.04 -16.94 22.35
N ASP A 189 -26.03 -17.79 22.33
CA ASP A 189 -26.22 -19.24 22.36
C ASP A 189 -25.87 -19.72 23.77
N GLU A 190 -26.92 -20.01 24.53
CA GLU A 190 -26.85 -20.68 25.82
C GLU A 190 -26.49 -22.17 25.62
N ALA A 191 -25.61 -22.62 26.51
CA ALA A 191 -25.12 -23.97 26.76
C ALA A 191 -26.04 -25.16 26.42
N VAL A 192 -25.43 -26.28 25.99
CA VAL A 192 -25.50 -27.57 26.71
C VAL A 192 -24.37 -28.54 26.29
N ALA A 193 -24.04 -29.42 27.22
CA ALA A 193 -22.81 -30.19 27.34
C ALA A 193 -22.82 -31.62 26.73
N GLU A 194 -21.59 -32.12 26.54
CA GLU A 194 -21.05 -33.47 26.82
C GLU A 194 -21.74 -34.78 26.34
N ALA A 195 -20.94 -35.53 25.59
CA ALA A 195 -20.62 -36.98 25.70
C ALA A 195 -21.57 -38.06 25.15
N SER A 196 -21.12 -38.81 24.13
CA SER A 196 -20.54 -40.18 24.28
C SER A 196 -20.53 -41.01 22.98
N SER A 197 -19.50 -41.85 22.90
CA SER A 197 -19.01 -42.84 21.93
C SER A 197 -20.00 -43.76 21.17
N ALA A 198 -19.68 -44.10 19.91
CA ALA A 198 -19.06 -45.39 19.48
C ALA A 198 -19.41 -45.83 18.03
N ASP A 199 -18.35 -46.13 17.27
CA ASP A 199 -18.13 -47.23 16.29
C ASP A 199 -19.15 -47.59 15.17
N GLY A 200 -18.63 -47.79 13.95
CA GLY A 200 -19.24 -48.69 12.95
C GLY A 200 -19.33 -48.23 11.48
N THR A 201 -18.24 -48.43 10.73
CA THR A 201 -18.12 -48.93 9.34
C THR A 201 -19.07 -48.51 8.19
N ASP A 202 -18.42 -48.04 7.11
CA ASP A 202 -18.64 -48.24 5.66
C ASP A 202 -20.03 -48.10 5.02
N GLY A 203 -20.12 -47.13 4.10
CA GLY A 203 -21.22 -46.99 3.14
C GLY A 203 -20.93 -45.96 2.05
N THR A 204 -20.35 -46.41 0.94
CA THR A 204 -20.28 -45.70 -0.34
C THR A 204 -21.69 -45.30 -0.83
N ALA A 205 -21.90 -44.01 -1.15
CA ALA A 205 -22.50 -43.52 -2.41
C ALA A 205 -23.01 -42.06 -2.30
N ASP A 206 -23.00 -41.41 -3.47
CA ASP A 206 -23.80 -40.25 -3.88
C ASP A 206 -23.44 -38.85 -3.38
N ALA A 207 -22.51 -38.24 -4.14
CA ALA A 207 -22.43 -36.79 -4.31
C ALA A 207 -23.66 -36.30 -5.10
N ALA A 208 -24.74 -35.99 -4.39
CA ALA A 208 -25.83 -35.18 -4.91
C ALA A 208 -25.35 -33.71 -4.99
N GLY A 209 -25.11 -33.24 -6.21
CA GLY A 209 -24.87 -31.84 -6.49
C GLY A 209 -26.05 -30.99 -6.06
N SER A 210 -25.81 -30.04 -5.17
CA SER A 210 -26.66 -28.87 -5.00
C SER A 210 -26.08 -27.75 -5.85
N SER A 211 -26.88 -27.31 -6.82
CA SER A 211 -26.62 -26.24 -7.75
C SER A 211 -26.76 -24.90 -7.02
N ASP A 212 -25.65 -24.28 -6.64
CA ASP A 212 -25.59 -22.84 -6.41
C ASP A 212 -25.18 -22.15 -7.72
N GLU A 213 -26.13 -21.45 -8.34
CA GLU A 213 -25.94 -20.73 -9.60
C GLU A 213 -24.90 -19.61 -9.45
N PRO A 214 -23.85 -19.55 -10.29
CA PRO A 214 -23.02 -18.35 -10.37
C PRO A 214 -23.79 -17.24 -11.10
N SER A 215 -24.00 -16.13 -10.40
CA SER A 215 -24.59 -14.92 -10.95
C SER A 215 -23.79 -14.45 -12.18
N SER A 216 -24.41 -14.54 -13.36
CA SER A 216 -23.78 -14.31 -14.68
C SER A 216 -23.58 -12.83 -15.07
N LEU A 217 -23.75 -11.92 -14.11
CA LEU A 217 -23.62 -10.47 -14.32
C LEU A 217 -22.22 -10.00 -14.80
N PRO A 218 -21.07 -10.51 -14.30
CA PRO A 218 -19.75 -10.07 -14.78
C PRO A 218 -19.38 -10.63 -16.17
N LEU A 219 -19.99 -11.74 -16.60
CA LEU A 219 -19.72 -12.36 -17.90
C LEU A 219 -20.45 -11.62 -19.05
N VAL A 220 -21.64 -11.07 -18.78
CA VAL A 220 -22.40 -10.30 -19.77
C VAL A 220 -21.76 -8.93 -20.02
N LEU A 221 -21.19 -8.29 -18.99
CA LEU A 221 -20.47 -7.01 -19.16
C LEU A 221 -19.17 -7.16 -19.98
N SER A 222 -18.43 -8.24 -19.80
CA SER A 222 -17.19 -8.50 -20.54
C SER A 222 -17.44 -8.85 -22.02
N GLY A 223 -18.55 -9.53 -22.33
CA GLY A 223 -18.97 -9.80 -23.71
C GLY A 223 -19.32 -8.54 -24.51
N VAL A 224 -20.04 -7.59 -23.90
CA VAL A 224 -20.40 -6.32 -24.56
C VAL A 224 -19.16 -5.45 -24.83
N ALA A 225 -18.18 -5.43 -23.92
CA ALA A 225 -16.94 -4.70 -24.10
C ALA A 225 -16.09 -5.24 -25.27
N LEU A 226 -16.04 -6.56 -25.47
CA LEU A 226 -15.25 -7.18 -26.53
C LEU A 226 -15.83 -6.92 -27.93
N VAL A 227 -17.16 -6.90 -28.05
CA VAL A 227 -17.85 -6.56 -29.31
C VAL A 227 -17.63 -5.09 -29.70
N LEU A 228 -17.65 -4.17 -28.73
CA LEU A 228 -17.37 -2.75 -28.98
C LEU A 228 -15.90 -2.50 -29.34
N GLY A 229 -14.96 -3.20 -28.69
CA GLY A 229 -13.52 -3.12 -29.02
C GLY A 229 -13.21 -3.60 -30.44
N ALA A 230 -13.81 -4.70 -30.89
CA ALA A 230 -13.62 -5.21 -32.24
C ALA A 230 -14.20 -4.29 -33.32
N ALA A 231 -15.34 -3.65 -33.07
CA ALA A 231 -15.93 -2.67 -33.98
C ALA A 231 -15.05 -1.40 -34.13
N GLY A 232 -14.43 -0.95 -33.03
CA GLY A 232 -13.47 0.16 -33.04
C GLY A 232 -12.23 -0.11 -33.90
N LEU A 233 -11.64 -1.30 -33.77
CA LEU A 233 -10.49 -1.73 -34.59
C LEU A 233 -10.83 -1.81 -36.08
N GLY A 234 -12.02 -2.30 -36.43
CA GLY A 234 -12.46 -2.40 -37.83
C GLY A 234 -12.62 -1.03 -38.51
N LEU A 235 -13.19 -0.05 -37.80
CA LEU A 235 -13.36 1.32 -38.33
C LEU A 235 -12.03 2.08 -38.41
N GLY A 236 -11.10 1.84 -37.47
CA GLY A 236 -9.75 2.41 -37.49
C GLY A 236 -8.89 1.87 -38.64
N GLY A 237 -8.95 0.57 -38.90
CA GLY A 237 -8.21 -0.06 -40.00
C GLY A 237 -8.65 0.42 -41.39
N ALA A 238 -9.97 0.61 -41.59
CA ALA A 238 -10.51 1.11 -42.85
C ALA A 238 -10.14 2.58 -43.14
N ALA A 239 -9.94 3.39 -42.10
CA ALA A 239 -9.48 4.78 -42.24
C ALA A 239 -7.99 4.87 -42.58
N PHE A 240 -7.16 3.96 -42.06
CA PHE A 240 -5.73 3.88 -42.38
C PHE A 240 -5.48 3.42 -43.82
N ALA A 241 -6.26 2.44 -44.31
CA ALA A 241 -6.15 1.92 -45.67
C ALA A 241 -6.60 2.89 -46.77
N ARG A 242 -7.34 3.96 -46.43
CA ARG A 242 -7.84 4.97 -47.39
C ARG A 242 -6.95 6.20 -47.52
N ARG A 243 -5.76 6.23 -46.92
CA ARG A 243 -4.81 7.33 -47.15
C ARG A 243 -4.28 7.25 -48.60
N PRO A 244 -4.53 8.26 -49.45
CA PRO A 244 -3.89 8.31 -50.76
C PRO A 244 -2.39 8.53 -50.57
N LYS A 245 -1.57 7.80 -51.35
CA LYS A 245 -0.12 8.04 -51.41
C LYS A 245 0.13 9.48 -51.88
N ALA A 246 0.82 10.25 -51.03
CA ALA A 246 1.58 11.43 -51.41
C ALA A 246 3.06 11.10 -51.26
#